data_AF-U9UU89-F1
#
_entry.id   AF-U9UU89-F1
#
_cell.length_a   1.000
_cell.length_b   1.000
_cell.length_c   1.000
_cell.angle_alpha   90.00
_cell.angle_beta   90.00
_cell.angle_gamma   90.00
#
_symmetry.space_group_name_H-M   'P 1'
#
loop_
_entity.id
_entity.type
_entity.pdbx_description
1 polymer ?
#
loop_
_entity_poly.entity_id
_entity_poly.type
_entity_poly.pdbx_seq_one_letter_code
_entity_poly.pdbx_strand_id
1 'polypeptide(L)'
;MSDNGDNSAPSTSKKIKSTNSGGRPKKPIWRFFEQGDEVDKGHYAATCSACGQTFRPGKTAIMEKHIINCSKVDHSIREAVMYMVETREISSFNPTNPKRKITQVENDQTTLNNFYENSELSKERKEAIDTVLIKAFVCCGLPWHLIEHPFIIELLKQLRPNYIPPDRKTIVDTLLTQEILRVSVKCYKLLDAEDNLTL
;
A
#
# COMPACT_ATOMS: atom_id res chain seq x y z
N MET A 1 -11.10 44.47 56.53
CA MET A 1 -11.46 43.04 56.39
C MET A 1 -10.54 42.47 55.34
N SER A 2 -9.37 42.03 55.79
CA SER A 2 -9.00 40.60 55.97
C SER A 2 -8.23 40.17 54.72
N ASP A 3 -6.89 40.06 54.87
CA ASP A 3 -6.15 38.79 54.94
C ASP A 3 -5.96 38.16 53.54
N ASN A 4 -4.86 37.53 53.16
CA ASN A 4 -3.45 37.53 53.55
C ASN A 4 -2.80 36.52 52.58
N GLY A 5 -1.62 36.84 52.05
CA GLY A 5 -0.64 35.89 51.48
C GLY A 5 -1.03 35.08 50.23
N ASP A 6 -0.12 34.62 49.38
CA ASP A 6 1.31 34.84 49.29
C ASP A 6 1.80 34.16 47.99
N ASN A 7 2.93 34.64 47.49
CA ASN A 7 3.92 33.89 46.71
C ASN A 7 3.76 33.69 45.19
N SER A 8 4.54 34.54 44.50
CA SER A 8 5.70 34.15 43.68
C SER A 8 5.50 33.77 42.21
N ALA A 9 6.06 34.66 41.38
CA ALA A 9 6.34 34.59 39.93
C ALA A 9 7.30 33.43 39.55
N PRO A 10 7.79 33.26 38.29
CA PRO A 10 7.55 34.02 37.05
C PRO A 10 7.31 33.17 35.78
N SER A 11 6.91 33.87 34.72
CA SER A 11 7.18 33.66 33.29
C SER A 11 8.04 32.46 32.88
N THR A 12 7.63 31.71 31.86
CA THR A 12 8.44 31.55 30.64
C THR A 12 7.63 30.87 29.53
N SER A 13 7.34 31.65 28.50
CA SER A 13 7.15 31.20 27.13
C SER A 13 8.25 30.20 26.71
N LYS A 14 7.87 28.98 26.32
CA LYS A 14 8.75 28.11 25.53
C LYS A 14 8.12 27.85 24.17
N LYS A 15 8.63 28.63 23.21
CA LYS A 15 8.58 28.37 21.76
C LYS A 15 8.71 26.87 21.50
N ILE A 16 7.76 26.31 20.75
CA ILE A 16 7.92 25.02 20.09
C ILE A 16 9.09 25.19 19.11
N LYS A 17 10.25 24.69 19.51
CA LYS A 17 11.47 24.73 18.72
C LYS A 17 11.34 23.60 17.70
N SER A 18 11.10 23.95 16.44
CA SER A 18 11.22 23.02 15.31
C SER A 18 12.69 22.61 15.21
N THR A 19 13.06 21.53 15.87
CA THR A 19 14.37 20.91 15.66
C THR A 19 14.28 20.10 14.38
N ASN A 20 14.73 20.70 13.27
CA ASN A 20 15.11 19.96 12.06
C ASN A 20 16.29 19.05 12.43
N SER A 21 15.99 17.81 12.84
CA SER A 21 16.99 16.76 13.00
C SER A 21 17.17 16.06 11.65
N GLY A 22 18.36 16.23 11.05
CA GLY A 22 18.77 15.57 9.81
C GLY A 22 18.94 14.06 10.01
N GLY A 23 17.82 13.36 10.11
CA GLY A 23 17.73 11.90 10.18
C GLY A 23 16.88 11.34 9.04
N ARG A 24 16.90 10.02 8.88
CA ARG A 24 16.02 9.32 7.92
C ARG A 24 14.56 9.72 8.20
N PRO A 25 13.76 10.11 7.19
CA PRO A 25 12.37 10.48 7.40
C PRO A 25 11.60 9.34 8.09
N LYS A 26 10.66 9.72 8.95
CA LYS A 26 9.82 8.74 9.65
C LYS A 26 9.00 7.95 8.65
N LYS A 27 8.83 6.66 8.93
CA LYS A 27 7.97 5.79 8.11
C LYS A 27 6.51 6.27 8.17
N PRO A 28 5.70 6.04 7.11
CA PRO A 28 4.31 6.49 7.04
C PRO A 28 3.42 6.05 8.21
N ILE A 29 3.71 4.91 8.84
CA ILE A 29 2.96 4.40 10.00
C ILE A 29 2.90 5.39 11.17
N TRP A 30 3.87 6.31 11.29
CA TRP A 30 3.89 7.34 12.33
C TRP A 30 2.76 8.36 12.20
N ARG A 31 2.04 8.42 11.07
CA ARG A 31 0.81 9.24 10.93
C ARG A 31 -0.31 8.80 11.88
N PHE A 32 -0.28 7.57 12.39
CA PHE A 32 -1.30 7.01 13.28
C PHE A 32 -0.86 6.94 14.75
N PHE A 33 0.30 7.52 15.08
CA PHE A 33 0.91 7.46 16.40
C PHE A 33 1.47 8.81 16.83
N GLU A 34 1.25 9.15 18.09
CA GLU A 34 1.92 10.26 18.76
C GLU A 34 3.32 9.81 19.23
N GLN A 35 4.33 10.62 18.95
CA GLN A 35 5.70 10.37 19.42
C GLN A 35 5.84 10.84 20.86
N GLY A 36 6.22 9.92 21.75
CA GLY A 36 6.55 10.22 23.14
C GLY A 36 8.06 10.35 23.37
N ASP A 37 8.46 10.17 24.63
CA ASP A 37 9.85 10.35 25.08
C ASP A 37 10.85 9.47 24.32
N GLU A 38 12.08 9.95 24.21
CA GLU A 38 13.20 9.15 23.71
C GLU A 38 13.53 8.05 24.74
N VAL A 39 13.45 6.80 24.29
CA VAL A 39 13.71 5.61 25.11
C VAL A 39 15.18 5.20 24.99
N ASP A 40 15.75 5.36 23.79
CA ASP A 40 17.16 5.13 23.46
C ASP A 40 17.52 6.04 22.25
N LYS A 41 18.80 6.22 21.95
CA LYS A 41 19.29 7.14 20.93
C LYS A 41 18.61 6.88 19.56
N GLY A 42 17.72 7.77 19.15
CA GLY A 42 16.94 7.67 17.91
C GLY A 42 15.74 6.71 17.95
N HIS A 43 15.39 6.21 19.14
CA HIS A 43 14.22 5.35 19.39
C HIS A 43 13.27 6.01 20.37
N TYR A 44 12.04 6.29 19.89
CA TYR A 44 11.05 7.01 20.66
C TYR A 44 9.90 6.11 21.09
N ALA A 45 9.25 6.45 22.20
CA ALA A 45 7.96 5.88 22.55
C ALA A 45 6.92 6.26 21.49
N ALA A 46 5.94 5.38 21.25
CA ALA A 46 4.83 5.63 20.33
C ALA A 46 3.51 5.35 21.02
N THR A 47 2.56 6.27 20.95
CA THR A 47 1.21 6.12 21.49
C THR A 47 0.21 6.10 20.35
N CYS A 48 -0.62 5.05 20.26
CA CYS A 48 -1.65 4.97 19.23
C CYS A 48 -2.69 6.07 19.42
N SER A 49 -2.90 6.91 18.40
CA SER A 49 -3.82 8.05 18.47
C SER A 49 -5.29 7.64 18.62
N ALA A 50 -5.65 6.40 18.24
CA ALA A 50 -7.03 5.91 18.33
C ALA A 50 -7.36 5.26 19.68
N CYS A 51 -6.45 4.47 20.25
CA CYS A 51 -6.73 3.68 21.46
C CYS A 51 -5.94 4.09 22.69
N GLY A 52 -4.92 4.94 22.53
CA GLY A 52 -4.02 5.38 23.61
C GLY A 52 -2.96 4.35 24.02
N GLN A 53 -2.87 3.19 23.37
CA GLN A 53 -1.87 2.18 23.74
C GLN A 53 -0.45 2.68 23.43
N THR A 54 0.44 2.62 24.43
CA THR A 54 1.83 3.08 24.31
C THR A 54 2.80 1.92 24.11
N PHE A 55 3.80 2.12 23.25
CA PHE A 55 4.86 1.18 22.91
C PHE A 55 6.23 1.81 23.19
N ARG A 56 7.07 1.16 24.01
CA ARG A 56 8.40 1.63 24.42
C ARG A 56 9.45 0.53 24.15
N PRO A 57 10.27 0.62 23.07
CA PRO A 57 10.27 1.64 22.02
C PRO A 57 9.19 1.39 20.95
N GLY A 58 8.78 2.45 20.24
CA GLY A 58 7.85 2.43 19.11
C GLY A 58 8.44 1.79 17.86
N LYS A 59 8.57 0.46 17.85
CA LYS A 59 9.06 -0.30 16.69
C LYS A 59 7.98 -0.39 15.61
N THR A 60 8.34 -0.10 14.36
CA THR A 60 7.41 -0.10 13.22
C THR A 60 6.60 -1.38 13.08
N ALA A 61 7.22 -2.57 13.14
CA ALA A 61 6.50 -3.84 13.00
C ALA A 61 5.45 -4.05 14.12
N ILE A 62 5.75 -3.58 15.33
CA ILE A 62 4.83 -3.66 16.48
C ILE A 62 3.67 -2.68 16.27
N MET A 63 3.97 -1.46 15.83
CA MET A 63 2.97 -0.44 15.50
C MET A 63 2.03 -0.92 14.39
N GLU A 64 2.57 -1.51 13.32
CA GLU A 64 1.78 -2.06 12.20
C GLU A 64 0.86 -3.19 12.65
N LYS A 65 1.40 -4.17 13.40
CA LYS A 65 0.61 -5.26 13.97
C LYS A 65 -0.49 -4.73 14.91
N HIS A 66 -0.20 -3.68 15.68
CA HIS A 66 -1.21 -3.06 16.53
C HIS A 66 -2.33 -2.46 15.69
N ILE A 67 -2.03 -1.63 14.68
CA ILE A 67 -3.06 -1.00 13.83
C ILE A 67 -3.96 -2.07 13.20
N ILE A 68 -3.39 -3.12 12.61
CA ILE A 68 -4.16 -4.20 11.97
C ILE A 68 -5.19 -4.83 12.93
N ASN A 69 -4.86 -4.93 14.22
CA ASN A 69 -5.69 -5.59 15.23
C ASN A 69 -6.47 -4.61 16.15
N CYS A 70 -6.28 -3.31 16.01
CA CYS A 70 -6.88 -2.33 16.90
C CYS A 70 -8.33 -2.03 16.48
N SER A 71 -9.31 -2.43 17.29
CA SER A 71 -10.73 -2.21 17.00
C SER A 71 -11.17 -0.74 17.03
N LYS A 72 -10.38 0.14 17.67
CA LYS A 72 -10.64 1.59 17.71
C LYS A 72 -10.11 2.34 16.49
N VAL A 73 -9.31 1.69 15.65
CA VAL A 73 -8.82 2.27 14.39
C VAL A 73 -9.82 1.96 13.28
N ASP A 74 -10.12 2.97 12.46
CA ASP A 74 -11.04 2.82 11.34
C ASP A 74 -10.66 1.66 10.42
N HIS A 75 -11.67 0.92 9.97
CA HIS A 75 -11.49 -0.30 9.19
C HIS A 75 -10.66 -0.07 7.92
N SER A 76 -10.89 1.04 7.22
CA SER A 76 -10.13 1.45 6.03
C SER A 76 -8.63 1.65 6.31
N ILE A 77 -8.28 2.22 7.47
CA ILE A 77 -6.89 2.40 7.89
C ILE A 77 -6.25 1.05 8.23
N ARG A 78 -7.00 0.16 8.91
CA ARG A 78 -6.52 -1.19 9.24
C ARG A 78 -6.18 -1.99 7.99
N GLU A 79 -7.06 -1.97 6.99
CA GLU A 79 -6.84 -2.63 5.70
C GLU A 79 -5.69 -2.01 4.92
N ALA A 80 -5.58 -0.68 4.90
CA ALA A 80 -4.48 0.00 4.23
C ALA A 80 -3.12 -0.43 4.81
N VAL A 81 -3.01 -0.52 6.15
CA VAL A 81 -1.78 -0.95 6.82
C VAL A 81 -1.51 -2.44 6.59
N MET A 82 -2.53 -3.29 6.62
CA MET A 82 -2.40 -4.72 6.27
C MET A 82 -1.81 -4.89 4.86
N TYR A 83 -2.40 -4.24 3.87
CA TYR A 83 -1.92 -4.26 2.48
C TYR A 83 -0.48 -3.73 2.35
N MET A 84 -0.14 -2.64 3.05
CA MET A 84 1.21 -2.09 3.06
C MET A 84 2.27 -3.04 3.65
N VAL A 85 1.88 -3.91 4.59
CA VAL A 85 2.78 -4.93 5.17
C VAL A 85 2.94 -6.09 4.18
N GLU A 86 1.83 -6.61 3.64
CA GLU A 86 1.84 -7.74 2.69
C GLU A 86 2.67 -7.45 1.44
N THR A 87 2.50 -6.26 0.86
CA THR A 87 3.29 -5.84 -0.31
C THR A 87 4.79 -5.73 -0.03
N ARG A 88 5.19 -5.35 1.19
CA ARG A 88 6.60 -5.29 1.59
C ARG A 88 7.23 -6.67 1.72
N GLU A 89 6.49 -7.62 2.28
CA GLU A 89 6.91 -9.02 2.34
C GLU A 89 7.08 -9.60 0.93
N ILE A 90 6.09 -9.43 0.04
CA ILE A 90 6.15 -9.90 -1.36
C ILE A 90 7.35 -9.29 -2.12
N SER A 91 7.61 -7.99 -1.94
CA SER A 91 8.79 -7.34 -2.54
C SER A 91 10.14 -7.80 -1.96
N SER A 92 10.15 -8.40 -0.77
CA SER A 92 11.36 -8.96 -0.16
C SER A 92 11.66 -10.38 -0.69
N PHE A 93 10.66 -11.10 -1.20
CA PHE A 93 10.82 -12.40 -1.86
C PHE A 93 11.17 -12.31 -3.36
N ASN A 94 10.91 -11.17 -4.00
CA ASN A 94 11.37 -10.87 -5.35
C ASN A 94 12.56 -9.90 -5.28
N PRO A 95 13.82 -10.38 -5.26
CA PRO A 95 14.98 -9.50 -5.17
C PRO A 95 15.21 -8.80 -6.52
N THR A 96 14.41 -7.78 -6.84
CA THR A 96 14.83 -6.77 -7.82
C THR A 96 15.68 -5.75 -7.07
N ASN A 97 16.95 -6.07 -6.82
CA ASN A 97 17.91 -5.10 -6.32
C ASN A 97 18.75 -4.55 -7.49
N PRO A 98 18.88 -3.22 -7.64
CA PRO A 98 19.77 -2.62 -8.60
C PRO A 98 21.23 -2.69 -8.12
N LYS A 99 22.13 -3.08 -9.03
CA LYS A 99 23.59 -2.88 -9.04
C LYS A 99 24.39 -3.58 -7.93
N ARG A 100 24.83 -4.82 -8.21
CA ARG A 100 26.19 -5.29 -7.89
C ARG A 100 26.78 -6.02 -9.11
N LYS A 101 28.00 -5.66 -9.48
CA LYS A 101 28.78 -6.19 -10.61
C LYS A 101 29.33 -7.58 -10.30
N ILE A 102 29.36 -8.43 -11.35
CA ILE A 102 30.13 -9.68 -11.55
C ILE A 102 29.54 -10.88 -10.76
N THR A 103 29.15 -12.02 -11.36
CA THR A 103 29.71 -12.78 -12.51
C THR A 103 28.58 -13.45 -13.31
N GLN A 104 28.74 -13.60 -14.62
CA GLN A 104 27.81 -14.31 -15.50
C GLN A 104 27.68 -15.79 -15.09
N VAL A 105 26.50 -16.19 -14.66
CA VAL A 105 25.98 -17.55 -14.86
C VAL A 105 24.59 -17.34 -15.44
N GLU A 106 24.47 -17.55 -16.75
CA GLU A 106 23.19 -17.62 -17.44
C GLU A 106 22.38 -18.73 -16.79
N ASN A 107 21.45 -18.34 -15.92
CA ASN A 107 20.39 -19.22 -15.47
C ASN A 107 19.16 -18.88 -16.31
N ASP A 108 19.20 -19.35 -17.57
CA ASP A 108 18.07 -19.35 -18.49
C ASP A 108 17.03 -20.40 -18.04
N GLN A 109 16.56 -20.28 -16.80
CA GLN A 109 15.35 -20.97 -16.40
C GLN A 109 14.16 -20.18 -16.95
N THR A 110 13.89 -20.36 -18.24
CA THR A 110 12.62 -19.97 -18.82
C THR A 110 11.52 -20.72 -18.07
N THR A 111 10.67 -19.99 -17.38
CA THR A 111 9.48 -20.57 -16.75
C THR A 111 8.65 -21.23 -17.86
N LEU A 112 8.13 -22.43 -17.60
CA LEU A 112 7.34 -23.24 -18.55
C LEU A 112 6.21 -22.44 -19.23
N ASN A 113 5.74 -21.39 -18.56
CA ASN A 113 4.83 -20.37 -19.07
C ASN A 113 5.27 -19.75 -20.42
N ASN A 114 6.56 -19.46 -20.61
CA ASN A 114 7.09 -18.84 -21.83
C ASN A 114 6.95 -19.73 -23.07
N PHE A 115 6.89 -21.06 -22.90
CA PHE A 115 6.71 -22.01 -24.00
C PHE A 115 5.24 -22.18 -24.41
N TYR A 116 4.28 -21.92 -23.52
CA TYR A 116 2.86 -22.12 -23.78
C TYR A 116 2.15 -20.82 -24.21
N GLU A 117 2.50 -19.68 -23.61
CA GLU A 117 1.83 -18.39 -23.83
C GLU A 117 2.20 -17.71 -25.16
N ASN A 118 3.28 -18.13 -25.84
CA ASN A 118 3.75 -17.52 -27.10
C ASN A 118 3.42 -18.33 -28.37
N SER A 119 2.65 -19.42 -28.25
CA SER A 119 2.23 -20.19 -29.43
C SER A 119 1.13 -19.43 -30.20
N GLU A 120 1.26 -19.36 -31.53
CA GLU A 120 0.22 -18.77 -32.37
C GLU A 120 -1.09 -19.55 -32.20
N LEU A 121 -2.19 -18.83 -31.95
CA LEU A 121 -3.52 -19.43 -31.85
C LEU A 121 -3.94 -19.99 -33.21
N SER A 122 -4.47 -21.23 -33.22
CA SER A 122 -5.09 -21.78 -34.43
C SER A 122 -6.26 -20.89 -34.87
N LYS A 123 -6.55 -20.90 -36.17
CA LYS A 123 -7.64 -20.12 -36.75
C LYS A 123 -8.99 -20.46 -36.10
N GLU A 124 -9.26 -21.74 -35.90
CA GLU A 124 -10.51 -22.24 -35.30
C GLU A 124 -10.65 -21.77 -33.85
N ARG A 125 -9.54 -21.78 -33.09
CA ARG A 125 -9.54 -21.30 -31.71
C ARG A 125 -9.80 -19.80 -31.63
N LYS A 126 -9.21 -19.03 -32.55
CA LYS A 126 -9.43 -17.60 -32.65
C LYS A 126 -10.91 -17.28 -32.95
N GLU A 127 -11.50 -17.94 -33.95
CA GLU A 127 -12.91 -17.76 -34.31
C GLU A 127 -13.87 -18.11 -33.16
N ALA A 128 -13.54 -19.15 -32.37
CA ALA A 128 -14.31 -19.50 -31.18
C ALA A 128 -14.25 -18.40 -30.10
N ILE A 129 -13.07 -17.83 -29.87
CA ILE A 129 -12.88 -16.71 -28.92
C ILE A 129 -13.65 -15.48 -29.42
N ASP A 130 -13.51 -15.11 -30.69
CA ASP A 130 -14.18 -13.96 -31.29
C ASP A 130 -15.72 -14.09 -31.19
N THR A 131 -16.24 -15.30 -31.39
CA THR A 131 -17.68 -15.59 -31.23
C THR A 131 -18.16 -15.37 -29.79
N VAL A 132 -17.42 -15.86 -28.80
CA VAL A 132 -17.76 -15.67 -27.38
C VAL A 132 -17.64 -14.19 -26.98
N LEU A 133 -16.62 -13.51 -27.50
CA LEU A 133 -16.36 -12.10 -27.27
C LEU A 133 -17.53 -11.24 -27.76
N ILE A 134 -17.96 -11.42 -29.02
CA ILE A 134 -19.10 -10.68 -29.58
C ILE A 134 -20.38 -10.95 -28.78
N LYS A 135 -20.63 -12.21 -28.41
CA LYS A 135 -21.78 -12.57 -27.56
C LYS A 135 -21.74 -11.84 -26.22
N ALA A 136 -20.58 -11.74 -25.57
CA ALA A 136 -20.45 -11.01 -24.31
C ALA A 136 -20.77 -9.51 -24.49
N PHE A 137 -20.25 -8.88 -25.55
CA PHE A 137 -20.50 -7.45 -25.78
C PHE A 137 -21.97 -7.15 -26.08
N VAL A 138 -22.61 -7.94 -26.94
CA VAL A 138 -24.02 -7.76 -27.31
C VAL A 138 -24.94 -8.06 -26.13
N CYS A 139 -24.78 -9.21 -25.47
CA CYS A 139 -25.69 -9.64 -24.41
C CYS A 139 -25.52 -8.84 -23.10
N CYS A 140 -24.30 -8.37 -22.80
CA CYS A 140 -24.03 -7.58 -21.61
C CYS A 140 -24.12 -6.06 -21.86
N GLY A 141 -24.42 -5.62 -23.09
CA GLY A 141 -24.55 -4.20 -23.44
C GLY A 141 -23.26 -3.41 -23.25
N LEU A 142 -22.10 -4.02 -23.56
CA LEU A 142 -20.81 -3.36 -23.39
C LEU A 142 -20.54 -2.39 -24.55
N PRO A 143 -20.04 -1.16 -24.27
CA PRO A 143 -19.62 -0.24 -25.32
C PRO A 143 -18.49 -0.80 -26.19
N TRP A 144 -18.58 -0.61 -27.51
CA TRP A 144 -17.60 -1.14 -28.47
C TRP A 144 -16.17 -0.62 -28.25
N HIS A 145 -16.02 0.63 -27.80
CA HIS A 145 -14.70 1.22 -27.53
C HIS A 145 -13.92 0.49 -26.42
N LEU A 146 -14.57 -0.36 -25.62
CA LEU A 146 -13.90 -1.13 -24.58
C LEU A 146 -12.96 -2.19 -25.15
N ILE A 147 -13.19 -2.69 -26.37
CA ILE A 147 -12.35 -3.77 -26.91
C ILE A 147 -10.90 -3.32 -27.18
N GLU A 148 -10.73 -2.04 -27.49
CA GLU A 148 -9.42 -1.43 -27.72
C GLU A 148 -8.81 -0.87 -26.43
N HIS A 149 -9.56 -0.85 -25.33
CA HIS A 149 -9.10 -0.26 -24.10
C HIS A 149 -7.96 -1.11 -23.49
N PRO A 150 -6.82 -0.50 -23.10
CA PRO A 150 -5.64 -1.24 -22.66
C PRO A 150 -5.91 -2.16 -21.46
N PHE A 151 -6.76 -1.76 -20.52
CA PHE A 151 -7.14 -2.62 -19.39
C PHE A 151 -7.97 -3.85 -19.79
N ILE A 152 -8.81 -3.75 -20.83
CA ILE A 152 -9.59 -4.90 -21.34
C ILE A 152 -8.68 -5.85 -22.10
N ILE A 153 -7.77 -5.32 -22.92
CA ILE A 153 -6.76 -6.12 -23.62
C ILE A 153 -5.89 -6.88 -22.61
N GLU A 154 -5.42 -6.19 -21.57
CA GLU A 154 -4.63 -6.83 -20.51
C GLU A 154 -5.43 -7.91 -19.78
N LEU A 155 -6.68 -7.65 -19.43
CA LEU A 155 -7.56 -8.65 -18.83
C LEU A 155 -7.68 -9.89 -19.72
N LEU A 156 -7.96 -9.71 -21.01
CA LEU A 156 -8.10 -10.82 -21.96
C LEU A 156 -6.81 -11.64 -22.12
N LYS A 157 -5.64 -10.99 -22.06
CA LYS A 157 -4.34 -11.67 -22.11
C LYS A 157 -4.04 -12.49 -20.84
N GLN A 158 -4.49 -12.02 -19.68
CA GLN A 158 -4.27 -12.69 -18.39
C GLN A 158 -5.26 -13.84 -18.13
N LEU A 159 -6.42 -13.82 -18.79
CA LEU A 159 -7.47 -14.84 -18.57
C LEU A 159 -6.99 -16.23 -19.01
N ARG A 160 -7.07 -17.16 -18.06
CA ARG A 160 -6.82 -18.59 -18.30
C ARG A 160 -8.13 -19.35 -18.42
N PRO A 161 -8.20 -20.45 -19.21
CA PRO A 161 -9.42 -21.24 -19.35
C PRO A 161 -10.02 -21.76 -18.03
N ASN A 162 -9.18 -21.99 -17.02
CA ASN A 162 -9.60 -22.48 -15.70
C ASN A 162 -9.88 -21.35 -14.69
N TYR A 163 -9.85 -20.09 -15.12
CA TYR A 163 -10.17 -18.96 -14.24
C TYR A 163 -11.67 -18.93 -13.95
N ILE A 164 -12.02 -18.87 -12.67
CA ILE A 164 -13.40 -18.71 -12.21
C ILE A 164 -13.56 -17.26 -11.74
N PRO A 165 -14.39 -16.45 -12.42
CA PRO A 165 -14.60 -15.08 -12.00
C PRO A 165 -15.17 -15.00 -10.57
N PRO A 166 -14.70 -14.06 -9.74
CA PRO A 166 -15.28 -13.80 -8.43
C PRO A 166 -16.71 -13.28 -8.55
N ASP A 167 -17.50 -13.47 -7.50
CA ASP A 167 -18.86 -12.94 -7.47
C ASP A 167 -18.86 -11.40 -7.32
N ARG A 168 -20.01 -10.79 -7.62
CA ARG A 168 -20.19 -9.33 -7.56
C ARG A 168 -19.78 -8.77 -6.20
N LYS A 169 -20.13 -9.47 -5.12
CA LYS A 169 -19.86 -9.03 -3.75
C LYS A 169 -18.36 -8.99 -3.48
N THR A 170 -17.63 -10.05 -3.83
CA THR A 170 -16.17 -10.10 -3.68
C THR A 170 -15.48 -9.03 -4.51
N ILE A 171 -15.97 -8.74 -5.73
CA ILE A 171 -15.43 -7.66 -6.56
C ILE A 171 -15.59 -6.30 -5.88
N VAL A 172 -16.79 -5.97 -5.40
CA VAL A 172 -17.09 -4.63 -4.85
C VAL A 172 -16.53 -4.46 -3.44
N ASP A 173 -16.79 -5.41 -2.55
CA ASP A 173 -16.49 -5.26 -1.13
C ASP A 173 -14.99 -5.47 -0.87
N THR A 174 -14.35 -6.39 -1.61
CA THR A 174 -12.96 -6.78 -1.36
C THR A 174 -12.00 -6.24 -2.41
N LEU A 175 -12.15 -6.64 -3.67
CA LEU A 175 -11.12 -6.37 -4.69
C LEU A 175 -11.03 -4.88 -5.04
N LEU A 176 -12.17 -4.20 -5.18
CA LEU A 176 -12.20 -2.77 -5.43
C LEU A 176 -11.59 -1.99 -4.26
N THR A 177 -11.97 -2.34 -3.03
CA THR A 177 -11.40 -1.73 -1.81
C THR A 177 -9.89 -1.89 -1.76
N GLN A 178 -9.39 -3.11 -2.00
CA GLN A 178 -7.96 -3.41 -2.06
C GLN A 178 -7.24 -2.58 -3.13
N GLU A 179 -7.81 -2.46 -4.33
CA GLU A 179 -7.20 -1.70 -5.42
C GLU A 179 -7.21 -0.19 -5.15
N ILE A 180 -8.29 0.35 -4.58
CA ILE A 180 -8.36 1.75 -4.12
C ILE A 180 -7.26 2.02 -3.09
N LEU A 181 -7.09 1.13 -2.12
CA LEU A 181 -6.04 1.25 -1.11
C LEU A 181 -4.65 1.18 -1.72
N ARG A 182 -4.41 0.26 -2.66
CA ARG A 182 -3.14 0.14 -3.39
C ARG A 182 -2.78 1.43 -4.12
N VAL A 183 -3.71 1.98 -4.89
CA VAL A 183 -3.50 3.22 -5.64
C VAL A 183 -3.30 4.39 -4.69
N SER A 184 -4.12 4.52 -3.64
CA SER A 184 -4.00 5.58 -2.64
C SER A 184 -2.63 5.60 -1.98
N VAL A 185 -2.14 4.43 -1.54
CA VAL A 185 -0.79 4.29 -0.95
C VAL A 185 0.29 4.69 -1.95
N LYS A 186 0.15 4.32 -3.22
CA LYS A 186 1.11 4.70 -4.27
C LYS A 186 1.13 6.21 -4.49
N CYS A 187 -0.04 6.85 -4.53
CA CYS A 187 -0.15 8.31 -4.63
C CYS A 187 0.51 9.02 -3.44
N TYR A 188 0.24 8.58 -2.20
CA TYR A 188 0.87 9.17 -1.02
C TYR A 188 2.40 9.05 -1.04
N LYS A 189 2.94 7.91 -1.50
CA LYS A 189 4.40 7.74 -1.64
C LYS A 189 5.01 8.68 -2.67
N LEU A 190 4.30 8.97 -3.77
CA LEU A 190 4.75 9.91 -4.79
C LEU A 190 4.75 11.35 -4.23
N LEU A 191 3.68 11.74 -3.55
CA LEU A 191 3.58 13.05 -2.89
C LEU A 191 4.64 13.24 -1.80
N ASP A 192 4.88 12.23 -0.96
CA ASP A 192 5.90 12.29 0.10
C ASP A 192 7.34 12.33 -0.47
N ALA A 193 7.53 12.01 -1.76
CA ALA A 193 8.82 12.06 -2.44
C ALA A 193 9.06 13.37 -3.22
N GLU A 194 8.05 14.23 -3.33
CA GLU A 194 8.15 15.53 -4.01
C GLU A 194 8.41 16.65 -3.00
N ASP A 195 9.66 17.14 -2.97
CA ASP A 195 10.11 18.16 -2.01
C ASP A 195 9.59 19.59 -2.30
N ASN A 196 8.83 19.81 -3.39
CA ASN A 196 8.43 21.15 -3.87
C ASN A 196 6.95 21.29 -4.25
N LEU A 197 6.04 20.68 -3.49
CA LEU A 197 4.60 20.94 -3.64
C LEU A 197 4.24 22.28 -2.97
N THR A 198 4.43 23.39 -3.68
CA THR A 198 3.86 24.69 -3.28
C THR A 198 2.38 24.75 -3.67
N LEU A 199 1.52 24.88 -2.67
CA LEU A 199 0.08 25.12 -2.75
C LEU A 199 -0.27 26.45 -3.45
#